data_AF-A0A241XRH6-F1
#
_entry.id   AF-A0A241XRH6-F1
#
_cell.length_a   1.000
_cell.length_b   1.000
_cell.length_c   1.000
_cell.angle_alpha   90.00
_cell.angle_beta   90.00
_cell.angle_gamma   90.00
#
_symmetry.space_group_name_H-M   'P 1'
#
loop_
_entity.id
_entity.type
_entity.pdbx_description
1 polymer ?
#
loop_
_entity_poly.entity_id
_entity_poly.type
_entity_poly.pdbx_seq_one_letter_code
_entity_poly.pdbx_strand_id
1 'polypeptide(L)'
;MRDPIVVSHQTIGVDQYFATAEQAETILVGLRNYGFLLKRNDMQPRRYTFAAFADCIESSCDSGSPQTVEVVRTLREVHQLQQNRANLQ
;
A
#
# COMPACT_ATOMS: atom_id res chain seq x y z
N MET A 1 -19.21 -3.33 4.64
CA MET A 1 -18.69 -2.49 5.74
C MET A 1 -17.18 -2.39 5.55
N ARG A 2 -16.62 -1.17 5.41
CA ARG A 2 -15.17 -0.95 5.35
C ARG A 2 -14.70 -0.72 6.77
N ASP A 3 -14.35 -1.79 7.47
CA ASP A 3 -13.68 -1.63 8.76
C ASP A 3 -12.37 -0.86 8.55
N PRO A 4 -12.04 0.14 9.39
CA PRO A 4 -10.81 0.88 9.26
C PRO A 4 -9.62 -0.07 9.42
N ILE A 5 -8.61 0.07 8.55
CA ILE A 5 -7.37 -0.68 8.70
C ILE A 5 -6.60 -0.06 9.86
N VAL A 6 -6.73 -0.66 11.04
CA VAL A 6 -6.04 -0.23 12.25
C VAL A 6 -4.75 -1.03 12.37
N VAL A 7 -3.63 -0.35 12.28
CA VAL A 7 -2.29 -0.91 12.52
C VAL A 7 -1.69 -0.14 13.68
N SER A 8 -1.10 -0.80 14.67
CA SER A 8 -0.45 -0.19 15.86
C SER A 8 -1.16 1.06 16.41
N HIS A 9 -2.47 0.97 16.70
CA HIS A 9 -3.32 2.05 17.23
C HIS A 9 -3.51 3.31 16.36
N GLN A 10 -3.17 3.28 15.06
CA GLN A 10 -3.52 4.37 14.13
C GLN A 10 -4.29 3.81 12.94
N THR A 11 -5.21 4.62 12.42
CA THR A 11 -6.04 4.27 11.28
C THR A 11 -5.35 4.65 9.99
N ILE A 12 -5.21 3.70 9.07
CA ILE A 12 -4.75 3.95 7.71
C ILE A 12 -5.95 4.01 6.79
N GLY A 13 -6.10 5.15 6.11
CA GLY A 13 -7.09 5.32 5.04
C GLY A 13 -6.50 4.88 3.69
N VAL A 14 -7.33 4.27 2.85
CA VAL A 14 -7.01 3.99 1.45
C VAL A 14 -8.03 4.71 0.59
N ASP A 15 -7.56 5.50 -0.36
CA ASP A 15 -8.41 6.21 -1.31
C ASP A 15 -9.07 5.23 -2.29
N GLN A 16 -9.92 5.70 -3.19
CA GLN A 16 -10.39 4.88 -4.31
C GLN A 16 -9.25 4.60 -5.29
N TYR A 17 -9.12 3.35 -5.74
CA TYR A 17 -8.12 2.93 -6.71
C TYR A 17 -8.65 1.81 -7.60
N PHE A 18 -8.07 1.66 -8.79
CA PHE A 18 -8.36 0.56 -9.70
C PHE A 18 -7.47 -0.65 -9.41
N ALA A 19 -8.08 -1.78 -9.12
CA ALA A 19 -7.40 -3.06 -8.92
C ALA A 19 -8.34 -4.22 -9.23
N THR A 20 -7.79 -5.39 -9.56
CA THR A 20 -8.56 -6.64 -9.52
C THR A 20 -8.87 -7.04 -8.08
N ALA A 21 -9.79 -7.99 -7.89
CA ALA A 21 -10.11 -8.51 -6.55
C ALA A 21 -8.86 -9.09 -5.86
N GLU A 22 -8.08 -9.89 -6.59
CA GLU A 22 -6.82 -10.48 -6.12
C GLU A 22 -5.80 -9.40 -5.71
N GLN A 23 -5.63 -8.37 -6.54
CA GLN A 23 -4.73 -7.25 -6.23
C GLN A 23 -5.18 -6.49 -4.98
N ALA A 24 -6.49 -6.30 -4.80
CA ALA A 24 -7.03 -5.64 -3.62
C ALA A 24 -6.80 -6.46 -2.34
N GLU A 25 -6.92 -7.79 -2.41
CA GLU A 25 -6.59 -8.69 -1.30
C GLU A 25 -5.10 -8.62 -0.94
N THR A 26 -4.20 -8.67 -1.93
CA THR A 26 -2.76 -8.55 -1.70
C THR A 26 -2.39 -7.18 -1.11
N ILE A 27 -3.03 -6.09 -1.56
CA ILE A 27 -2.85 -4.76 -0.96
C ILE A 27 -3.31 -4.74 0.49
N LEU A 28 -4.45 -5.36 0.82
CA LEU A 28 -4.94 -5.47 2.19
C LEU A 28 -3.96 -6.24 3.09
N VAL A 29 -3.39 -7.34 2.59
CA VAL A 29 -2.32 -8.07 3.27
C VAL A 29 -1.11 -7.17 3.50
N GLY A 30 -0.69 -6.43 2.48
CA GLY A 30 0.42 -5.48 2.58
C GLY A 30 0.18 -4.39 3.62
N LEU A 31 -1.02 -3.80 3.66
CA LEU A 31 -1.38 -2.78 4.63
C LEU A 31 -1.43 -3.31 6.05
N ARG A 32 -1.94 -4.52 6.27
CA ARG A 32 -1.98 -5.16 7.60
C ARG A 32 -0.58 -5.48 8.12
N ASN A 33 0.28 -5.99 7.24
CA ASN A 33 1.61 -6.47 7.63
C ASN A 33 2.64 -5.36 7.68
N TYR A 34 2.58 -4.38 6.77
CA TYR A 34 3.63 -3.36 6.60
C TYR A 34 3.12 -1.92 6.75
N GLY A 35 1.83 -1.70 6.98
CA GLY A 35 1.27 -0.36 7.14
C GLY A 35 1.89 0.43 8.30
N PHE A 36 2.53 -0.24 9.25
CA PHE A 36 3.28 0.41 10.32
C PHE A 36 4.48 1.23 9.80
N LEU A 37 5.04 0.89 8.63
CA LEU A 37 6.14 1.62 8.00
C LEU A 37 5.74 3.01 7.50
N LEU A 38 4.45 3.20 7.21
CA LEU A 38 3.90 4.49 6.76
C LEU A 38 3.70 5.47 7.91
N LYS A 39 3.87 5.01 9.15
CA LYS A 39 3.63 5.81 10.34
C LYS A 39 4.83 6.67 10.65
N ARG A 40 4.54 7.90 11.06
CA ARG A 40 5.52 8.81 11.64
C ARG A 40 4.94 9.42 12.91
N ASN A 41 5.82 10.00 13.73
CA ASN A 41 5.46 10.58 15.02
C ASN A 41 4.84 11.99 14.89
N ASP A 42 4.61 12.48 13.67
CA ASP A 42 3.87 13.71 13.42
C ASP A 42 2.37 13.44 13.31
N MET A 43 1.56 14.20 14.04
CA MET A 43 0.09 14.07 14.08
C MET A 43 -0.61 14.55 12.79
N GLN A 44 0.12 14.72 11.68
CA GLN A 44 -0.44 15.24 10.44
C GLN A 44 -0.81 14.11 9.47
N PRO A 45 -2.00 14.15 8.86
CA PRO A 45 -2.38 13.18 7.84
C PRO A 45 -1.51 13.38 6.58
N ARG A 46 -0.89 12.30 6.11
CA ARG A 46 -0.06 12.32 4.90
C ARG A 46 -0.58 11.32 3.88
N ARG A 47 -0.52 11.71 2.60
CA ARG A 47 -0.85 10.84 1.48
C ARG A 47 0.42 10.17 0.96
N TYR A 48 0.34 8.86 0.75
CA TYR A 48 1.40 8.06 0.14
C TYR A 48 0.86 7.45 -1.15
N THR A 49 1.71 7.37 -2.17
CA THR A 49 1.40 6.59 -3.37
C THR A 49 1.71 5.12 -3.11
N PHE A 50 1.10 4.22 -3.88
CA PHE A 50 1.45 2.79 -3.81
C PHE A 50 2.93 2.53 -4.12
N ALA A 51 3.55 3.30 -5.02
CA ALA A 51 4.99 3.23 -5.25
C ALA A 51 5.80 3.63 -4.01
N ALA A 52 5.46 4.75 -3.36
CA ALA A 52 6.14 5.17 -2.13
C ALA A 52 5.98 4.14 -0.99
N PHE A 53 4.83 3.47 -0.91
CA PHE A 53 4.64 2.38 0.05
C PHE A 53 5.50 1.16 -0.28
N ALA A 54 5.61 0.78 -1.56
CA ALA A 54 6.50 -0.29 -2.00
C ALA A 54 7.97 0.03 -1.65
N ASP A 55 8.42 1.25 -1.90
CA ASP A 55 9.78 1.70 -1.56
C ASP A 55 10.03 1.60 -0.03
N CYS A 56 9.04 1.96 0.80
CA CYS A 56 9.13 1.79 2.25
C CYS A 56 9.33 0.32 2.65
N ILE A 57 8.58 -0.60 2.04
CA ILE A 57 8.69 -2.04 2.31
C ILE A 57 10.08 -2.54 1.91
N GLU A 58 10.54 -2.25 0.70
CA GLU A 58 11.85 -2.71 0.20
C GLU A 58 13.03 -2.13 0.98
N SER A 59 12.90 -0.89 1.49
CA SER A 59 13.95 -0.27 2.30
C SER A 59 14.03 -0.82 3.74
N SER A 60 12.94 -1.40 4.25
CA SER A 60 12.80 -1.73 5.68
C SER A 60 12.60 -3.22 5.95
N CYS A 61 12.31 -4.03 4.94
CA CYS A 61 12.00 -5.45 5.07
C CYS A 61 12.87 -6.32 4.17
N ASP A 62 13.00 -7.60 4.52
CA ASP A 62 13.72 -8.57 3.71
C ASP A 62 12.98 -8.85 2.40
N SER A 63 13.64 -8.52 1.29
CA SER A 63 13.18 -8.74 -0.08
C SER A 63 13.28 -10.20 -0.54
N GLY A 64 13.84 -11.09 0.29
CA GLY A 64 13.86 -12.54 0.04
C GLY A 64 12.55 -13.26 0.34
N SER A 65 11.63 -12.65 1.10
CA SER A 65 10.34 -13.27 1.42
C SER A 65 9.39 -13.25 0.20
N PRO A 66 8.84 -14.41 -0.24
CA PRO A 66 7.91 -14.47 -1.35
C PRO A 66 6.70 -13.55 -1.18
N GLN A 67 6.20 -13.41 0.05
CA GLN A 67 5.08 -12.53 0.36
C GLN A 67 5.45 -11.05 0.23
N THR A 68 6.64 -10.65 0.69
CA THR A 68 7.12 -9.27 0.53
C THR A 68 7.23 -8.92 -0.95
N VAL A 69 7.83 -9.82 -1.74
CA VAL A 69 7.98 -9.65 -3.20
C VAL A 69 6.63 -9.50 -3.88
N GLU A 70 5.66 -10.36 -3.53
CA GLU A 70 4.32 -10.30 -4.11
C GLU A 70 3.60 -8.99 -3.78
N VAL A 71 3.64 -8.56 -2.52
CA VAL A 71 3.03 -7.30 -2.09
C VAL A 71 3.66 -6.11 -2.81
N VAL A 72 4.98 -6.03 -2.85
CA VAL A 72 5.72 -4.96 -3.55
C VAL A 72 5.37 -4.93 -5.04
N ARG A 73 5.36 -6.09 -5.69
CA ARG A 73 4.99 -6.22 -7.11
C ARG A 73 3.59 -5.69 -7.35
N THR A 74 2.61 -6.14 -6.57
CA THR A 74 1.21 -5.70 -6.72
C THR A 74 1.04 -4.20 -6.48
N LEU A 75 1.72 -3.63 -5.49
CA LEU A 75 1.70 -2.18 -5.23
C LEU A 75 2.21 -1.39 -6.45
N ARG A 76 3.30 -1.84 -7.07
CA ARG A 76 3.88 -1.21 -8.25
C ARG A 76 2.95 -1.34 -9.48
N GLU A 77 2.38 -2.52 -9.71
CA GLU A 77 1.40 -2.74 -10.79
C GLU A 77 0.18 -1.84 -10.65
N VAL A 78 -0.42 -1.80 -9.45
CA VAL A 78 -1.58 -0.94 -9.19
C VAL A 78 -1.22 0.53 -9.33
N HIS A 79 -0.01 0.95 -8.92
CA HIS A 79 0.45 2.32 -9.17
C HIS A 79 0.49 2.67 -10.66
N GLN A 80 1.09 1.80 -11.48
CA GLN A 80 1.16 1.99 -12.94
C GLN A 80 -0.23 2.02 -13.57
N LEU A 81 -1.16 1.17 -13.11
CA LEU A 81 -2.56 1.21 -13.56
C LEU A 81 -3.21 2.56 -13.29
N GLN A 82 -2.94 3.16 -12.11
CA GLN A 82 -3.47 4.51 -11.81
C GLN A 82 -2.84 5.57 -12.72
N GLN A 83 -1.52 5.53 -12.95
CA GLN A 83 -0.83 6.51 -13.78
C GLN A 83 -1.25 6.46 -15.26
N ASN A 84 -1.39 5.26 -15.82
CA ASN A 84 -1.81 5.08 -17.21
C ASN A 84 -3.23 5.59 -17.45
N ARG A 85 -4.11 5.50 -16.45
CA ARG A 85 -5.49 5.99 -16.52
C ARG A 85 -5.58 7.51 -16.31
N ALA A 86 -4.74 8.08 -15.45
CA ALA A 86 -4.66 9.53 -15.26
C ALA A 86 -4.22 10.27 -16.54
N ASN A 87 -3.41 9.62 -17.38
CA ASN A 87 -2.96 10.19 -18.67
C ASN A 87 -3.98 10.07 -19.81
N LEU A 88 -5.14 9.44 -19.57
CA LEU A 88 -6.21 9.26 -20.56
C LEU A 88 -7.42 10.19 -20.29
N GLN A 89 -7.30 11.12 -19.33
CA GLN A 89 -8.30 12.14 -19.00
C GLN A 89 -7.81 13.53 -19.39
#